data_AF-A0A367ALM3-F1
#
_entry.id   AF-A0A367ALM3-F1
#
_cell.length_a   1.000
_cell.length_b   1.000
_cell.length_c   1.000
_cell.angle_alpha   90.00
_cell.angle_beta   90.00
_cell.angle_gamma   90.00
#
_symmetry.space_group_name_H-M   'P 1'
#
loop_
_entity.id
_entity.type
_entity.pdbx_description
1 polymer ?
#
loop_
_entity_poly.entity_id
_entity_poly.type
_entity_poly.pdbx_seq_one_letter_code
_entity_poly.pdbx_strand_id
1 'polypeptide(L)'
;MPPEELQQLVRRRLWELARTVEEASRRSRWVIPADTLALMARKGGRSFISEGLAQFLARAIDVPENRVRRAAGLPPVGDERESITTRPHLRIIGGDGA
;
A
#
# COMPACT_ATOMS: atom_id res chain seq x y z
N MET A 1 17.93 -4.53 5.81
CA MET A 1 16.58 -4.59 5.21
C MET A 1 16.36 -3.26 4.51
N PRO A 2 16.28 -3.21 3.17
CA PRO A 2 16.55 -1.96 2.48
C PRO A 2 15.37 -1.00 2.65
N PRO A 3 15.63 0.28 2.94
CA PRO A 3 14.60 1.34 3.00
C PRO A 3 13.86 1.58 1.67
N GLU A 4 14.19 0.83 0.62
CA GLU A 4 13.57 0.88 -0.71
C GLU A 4 12.31 0.01 -0.85
N GLU A 5 11.99 -0.89 0.08
CA GLU A 5 10.78 -1.72 -0.05
C GLU A 5 9.49 -0.89 -0.07
N LEU A 6 9.42 0.14 0.77
CA LEU A 6 8.26 1.03 0.84
C LEU A 6 8.11 1.86 -0.45
N GLN A 7 9.20 2.42 -0.97
CA GLN A 7 9.18 3.19 -2.21
C GLN A 7 8.80 2.33 -3.40
N GLN A 8 9.36 1.11 -3.48
CA GLN A 8 8.99 0.16 -4.52
C GLN A 8 7.52 -0.23 -4.44
N LEU A 9 6.97 -0.41 -3.23
CA LEU A 9 5.56 -0.70 -3.03
C LEU A 9 4.68 0.45 -3.53
N VAL A 10 4.98 1.69 -3.13
CA VAL A 10 4.24 2.89 -3.56
C VAL A 10 4.29 3.03 -5.08
N ARG A 11 5.48 2.99 -5.67
CA ARG A 11 5.68 3.09 -7.13
C ARG A 11 4.91 2.01 -7.88
N ARG A 12 5.02 0.75 -7.44
CA ARG A 12 4.35 -0.39 -8.06
C ARG A 12 2.83 -0.23 -7.99
N ARG A 13 2.27 0.14 -6.84
CA ARG A 13 0.81 0.25 -6.68
C ARG A 13 0.24 1.43 -7.45
N LEU A 14 0.92 2.58 -7.50
CA LEU A 14 0.47 3.70 -8.32
C LEU A 14 0.44 3.32 -9.81
N TRP A 15 1.44 2.58 -10.28
CA TRP A 15 1.47 2.06 -11.64
C TRP A 15 0.39 1.01 -11.92
N GLU A 16 0.25 -0.01 -11.05
CA GLU A 16 -0.77 -1.06 -11.19
C GLU A 16 -2.20 -0.51 -11.17
N LEU A 17 -2.45 0.56 -10.41
CA LEU A 17 -3.77 1.19 -10.29
C LEU A 17 -4.00 2.29 -11.34
N ALA A 18 -3.03 2.54 -12.23
CA ALA A 18 -3.02 3.66 -13.19
C ALA A 18 -3.40 5.01 -12.54
N ARG A 19 -2.93 5.25 -11.31
CA ARG A 19 -3.42 6.31 -10.43
C ARG A 19 -2.41 7.44 -10.31
N THR A 20 -2.90 8.69 -10.32
CA THR A 20 -2.05 9.85 -10.07
C THR A 20 -1.78 10.04 -8.57
N VAL A 21 -0.73 10.81 -8.26
CA VAL A 21 -0.38 11.15 -6.87
C VAL A 21 -1.46 12.00 -6.20
N GLU A 22 -2.19 12.82 -6.96
CA GLU A 22 -3.32 13.63 -6.47
C GLU A 22 -4.50 12.75 -6.08
N GLU A 23 -4.83 11.75 -6.89
CA GLU A 23 -5.89 10.80 -6.59
C GLU A 23 -5.57 9.95 -5.36
N ALA A 24 -4.32 9.53 -5.23
CA ALA A 24 -3.83 8.81 -4.06
C ALA A 24 -3.86 9.70 -2.80
N SER A 25 -3.46 10.97 -2.92
CA SER A 25 -3.55 11.94 -1.81
C SER A 25 -5.00 12.15 -1.37
N ARG A 26 -5.93 12.34 -2.32
CA ARG A 26 -7.38 12.41 -2.03
C ARG A 26 -7.88 11.19 -1.27
N ARG A 27 -7.45 9.97 -1.62
CA ARG A 27 -7.83 8.74 -0.90
C ARG A 27 -7.27 8.66 0.51
N SER A 28 -6.11 9.27 0.74
CA SER A 28 -5.54 9.45 2.09
C SER A 28 -6.26 10.52 2.90
N ARG A 29 -7.36 11.11 2.39
CA ARG A 29 -7.99 12.31 2.95
C ARG A 29 -7.01 13.49 3.06
N TRP A 30 -6.13 13.65 2.06
CA TRP A 30 -5.13 14.71 2.00
C TRP A 30 -4.12 14.68 3.16
N VAL A 31 -4.12 13.62 3.99
CA VAL A 31 -3.18 13.44 5.10
C VAL A 31 -1.76 13.23 4.58
N ILE A 32 -1.63 12.57 3.42
CA ILE A 32 -0.36 12.46 2.71
C ILE A 32 -0.41 13.37 1.49
N PRO A 33 0.40 14.44 1.45
CA PRO A 33 0.47 15.34 0.30
C PRO A 33 0.87 14.62 -0.98
N ALA A 34 0.37 15.11 -2.12
CA ALA A 34 0.72 14.59 -3.44
C ALA A 34 2.23 14.68 -3.72
N ASP A 35 2.89 15.76 -3.28
CA ASP A 35 4.35 15.91 -3.38
C ASP A 35 5.09 14.82 -2.61
N THR A 36 4.62 14.46 -1.41
CA THR A 36 5.21 13.37 -0.63
C THR A 36 5.07 12.04 -1.36
N LEU A 37 3.92 11.76 -1.96
CA LEU A 37 3.70 10.55 -2.76
C LEU A 37 4.56 10.56 -4.03
N ALA A 38 4.73 11.71 -4.68
CA ALA A 38 5.60 11.88 -5.84
C ALA A 38 7.07 11.63 -5.47
N LEU A 39 7.52 12.12 -4.32
CA LEU A 39 8.87 11.87 -3.79
C LEU A 39 9.08 10.39 -3.47
N MET A 40 8.10 9.74 -2.84
CA MET A 40 8.16 8.29 -2.54
C MET A 40 8.13 7.42 -3.80
N ALA A 41 7.44 7.87 -4.85
CA ALA A 41 7.37 7.16 -6.14
C ALA A 41 8.62 7.37 -7.01
N ARG A 42 9.34 8.49 -6.82
CA ARG A 42 10.59 8.78 -7.51
C ARG A 42 11.76 8.06 -6.81
N LYS A 43 12.75 7.65 -7.61
CA LYS A 43 13.85 6.79 -7.18
C LYS A 43 14.73 7.51 -6.14
N GLY A 44 14.96 6.89 -4.99
CA GLY A 44 16.09 7.20 -4.11
C GLY A 44 15.74 8.10 -2.93
N GLY A 45 15.43 7.47 -1.80
CA GLY A 45 15.41 8.14 -0.49
C GLY A 45 15.11 7.14 0.62
N ARG A 46 15.47 7.46 1.86
CA ARG A 46 14.87 6.76 3.01
C ARG A 46 13.55 7.44 3.32
N SER A 47 12.45 6.87 2.84
CA SER A 47 11.13 7.36 3.22
C SER A 47 10.71 6.69 4.51
N PHE A 48 10.77 7.44 5.61
CA PHE A 48 10.23 7.01 6.89
C PHE A 48 8.78 7.44 6.99
N ILE A 49 7.93 6.53 7.47
CA ILE A 49 6.54 6.81 7.81
C ILE A 49 6.34 6.45 9.27
N SER A 50 5.67 7.34 10.00
CA SER A 50 5.26 7.11 11.38
C SER A 50 4.11 6.11 11.43
N GLU A 51 3.93 5.45 12.57
CA GLU A 51 2.86 4.45 12.78
C GLU A 51 1.46 5.00 12.42
N GLY A 52 1.13 6.20 12.89
CA GLY A 52 -0.16 6.83 12.60
C GLY A 52 -0.38 7.19 11.13
N LEU A 53 0.67 7.22 10.29
CA LEU A 53 0.57 7.52 8.86
C LEU A 53 0.49 6.26 7.99
N ALA A 54 0.83 5.08 8.53
CA ALA A 54 0.81 3.82 7.80
C ALA A 54 -0.59 3.49 7.26
N GLN A 55 -1.63 3.71 8.07
CA GLN A 55 -3.02 3.50 7.68
C GLN A 55 -3.46 4.39 6.50
N PHE A 56 -3.05 5.67 6.51
CA PHE A 56 -3.41 6.61 5.45
C PHE A 56 -2.68 6.29 4.15
N LEU A 57 -1.42 5.86 4.23
CA LEU A 57 -0.68 5.42 3.05
C LEU A 57 -1.30 4.14 2.46
N ALA A 58 -1.64 3.18 3.32
CA ALA A 58 -2.30 1.94 2.93
C ALA A 58 -3.59 2.22 2.14
N ARG A 59 -4.38 3.21 2.59
CA ARG A 59 -5.59 3.68 1.90
C ARG A 59 -5.29 4.39 0.57
N ALA A 60 -4.20 5.15 0.49
CA ALA A 60 -3.78 5.85 -0.72
C ALA A 60 -3.43 4.88 -1.86
N ILE A 61 -2.69 3.82 -1.53
CA ILE A 61 -2.17 2.83 -2.49
C ILE A 61 -2.96 1.51 -2.55
N ASP A 62 -4.10 1.48 -1.85
CA ASP A 62 -5.06 0.36 -1.84
C ASP A 62 -4.42 -0.98 -1.47
N VAL A 63 -3.72 -1.01 -0.33
CA VAL A 63 -3.10 -2.22 0.24
C VAL A 63 -3.43 -2.35 1.72
N PRO A 64 -3.25 -3.53 2.33
CA PRO A 64 -3.37 -3.68 3.78
C PRO A 64 -2.35 -2.84 4.54
N GLU A 65 -2.74 -2.28 5.68
CA GLU A 65 -1.86 -1.51 6.57
C GLU A 65 -0.62 -2.32 6.98
N ASN A 66 -0.83 -3.59 7.35
CA ASN A 66 0.25 -4.50 7.72
C ASN A 66 1.29 -4.72 6.61
N ARG A 67 0.92 -4.55 5.34
CA ARG A 67 1.85 -4.60 4.21
C ARG A 67 2.74 -3.35 4.17
N VAL A 68 2.16 -2.19 4.44
CA VAL A 68 2.90 -0.92 4.56
C VAL A 68 3.81 -0.94 5.78
N ARG A 69 3.29 -1.37 6.95
CA ARG A 69 4.06 -1.48 8.20
C ARG A 69 5.27 -2.40 8.02
N ARG A 70 5.10 -3.57 7.40
CA ARG A 70 6.22 -4.47 7.07
C ARG A 70 7.27 -3.80 6.18
N ALA A 71 6.86 -3.14 5.11
CA ALA A 71 7.78 -2.44 4.20
C ALA A 71 8.47 -1.23 4.86
N ALA A 72 7.86 -0.65 5.89
CA ALA A 72 8.40 0.45 6.69
C ALA A 72 9.18 0.00 7.94
N GLY A 73 9.26 -1.31 8.22
CA GLY A 73 9.88 -1.85 9.45
C GLY A 73 9.12 -1.53 10.74
N LEU A 74 7.84 -1.19 10.63
CA LEU A 74 6.96 -0.92 11.77
C LEU A 74 6.37 -2.23 12.31
N PRO A 75 6.02 -2.29 13.62
CA PRO A 75 5.32 -3.44 14.17
C PRO A 75 4.00 -3.67 13.43
N PRO A 76 3.45 -4.91 13.35
CA PRO A 76 2.13 -5.16 12.78
C PRO A 76 1.00 -4.67 13.71
N VAL A 77 -0.14 -4.24 13.16
CA VAL A 77 -1.38 -4.04 13.93
C VAL A 77 -2.15 -5.35 13.86
N GLY A 78 -2.76 -5.79 14.97
CA GLY A 78 -3.71 -6.91 14.90
C GLY A 78 -4.85 -6.56 13.93
N ASP A 79 -5.01 -7.34 12.88
CA ASP A 79 -6.17 -7.19 11.99
C ASP A 79 -7.35 -7.86 12.71
N GLU A 80 -8.38 -7.11 13.11
CA GLU A 80 -9.64 -7.71 13.63
C GLU A 80 -10.23 -8.72 12.63
N ARG A 81 -9.88 -8.59 11.34
CA ARG A 81 -10.27 -9.49 10.26
C ARG A 81 -9.51 -10.83 10.26
N GLU A 82 -8.40 -10.97 10.97
CA GLU A 82 -7.70 -12.26 11.13
C GLU A 82 -8.57 -13.27 11.89
N SER A 83 -9.49 -12.78 12.74
CA SER A 83 -10.48 -13.61 13.44
C SER A 83 -11.67 -14.00 12.55
N ILE A 84 -11.79 -13.40 11.36
CA ILE A 84 -12.82 -13.76 10.39
C ILE A 84 -12.29 -14.95 9.58
N THR A 85 -12.84 -16.14 9.85
CA THR A 85 -12.63 -17.32 9.01
C THR A 85 -13.10 -17.01 7.58
N THR A 86 -12.16 -16.67 6.71
CA THR A 86 -12.42 -16.50 5.28
C THR A 86 -12.57 -17.90 4.68
N ARG A 87 -13.82 -18.39 4.63
CA ARG A 87 -14.17 -19.58 3.86
C ARG A 87 -13.83 -19.33 2.38
N PRO A 88 -13.33 -20.33 1.64
CA PRO A 88 -12.78 -20.10 0.30
C PRO A 88 -13.91 -19.83 -0.69
N HIS A 89 -14.06 -18.57 -1.12
CA HIS A 89 -15.00 -18.19 -2.19
C HIS A 89 -14.30 -17.61 -3.42
N LEU A 90 -13.08 -18.05 -3.74
CA LEU A 90 -12.47 -17.81 -5.05
C LEU A 90 -12.25 -19.14 -5.78
N ARG A 91 -13.19 -19.49 -6.66
CA ARG A 91 -12.97 -20.54 -7.67
C ARG A 91 -12.47 -19.85 -8.93
N ILE A 92 -11.16 -19.92 -9.18
CA ILE A 92 -10.57 -19.46 -10.44
C ILE A 92 -10.97 -20.49 -11.51
N ILE A 93 -11.77 -20.09 -12.49
CA ILE A 93 -12.06 -20.91 -13.67
C ILE A 93 -11.06 -20.48 -14.75
N GLY A 94 -10.01 -21.26 -14.95
CA GLY A 94 -9.17 -21.15 -16.14
C GLY A 94 -9.96 -21.64 -17.34
N GLY A 95 -10.21 -20.76 -18.31
CA GLY A 95 -10.77 -21.14 -19.60
C GLY A 95 -9.72 -21.86 -20.42
N ASP A 96 -9.84 -23.18 -20.54
CA ASP A 96 -9.20 -23.95 -21.60
C ASP A 96 -10.13 -23.84 -22.82
N GLY A 97 -9.80 -22.93 -23.73
CA GLY A 97 -10.46 -22.78 -25.01
C GLY A 97 -9.98 -23.87 -25.95
N ALA A 98 -10.94 -24.64 -26.47
CA ALA A 98 -10.81 -25.64 -27.52
C ALA A 98 -10.19 -25.11 -28.82
#